data_AF-A0A4Y8KB99-F1
#
_entry.id   AF-A0A4Y8KB99-F1
#
_cell.length_a   1.000
_cell.length_b   1.000
_cell.length_c   1.000
_cell.angle_alpha   90.00
_cell.angle_beta   90.00
_cell.angle_gamma   90.00
#
_symmetry.space_group_name_H-M   'P 1'
#
loop_
_entity.id
_entity.type
_entity.pdbx_description
1 polymer ?
#
loop_
_entity_poly.entity_id
_entity_poly.type
_entity_poly.pdbx_seq_one_letter_code
_entity_poly.pdbx_strand_id
1 'polypeptide(L)'
;MAAAQREVWTGAQLRRLLADKAGLELSSASISALMTQQPSQIKLATLAALCQALDCTANDLLELDTTTDIGNGTPSTPVTQEPLRAAAGQERSRAARNTPPPF
;
A
#
# COMPACT_ATOMS: atom_id res chain seq x y z
N MET A 1 -13.90 6.73 0.62
CA MET A 1 -14.64 7.62 -0.31
C MET A 1 -15.53 8.56 0.48
N ALA A 2 -14.96 9.60 1.10
CA ALA A 2 -15.76 10.71 1.66
C ALA A 2 -14.84 11.89 2.08
N ALA A 3 -14.24 12.57 1.11
CA ALA A 3 -13.84 13.98 1.24
C ALA A 3 -13.29 14.57 -0.07
N ALA A 4 -12.50 13.80 -0.83
CA ALA A 4 -11.93 14.25 -2.10
C ALA A 4 -12.97 14.46 -3.23
N GLN A 5 -14.22 14.06 -3.04
CA GLN A 5 -15.28 14.15 -4.06
C GLN A 5 -16.11 15.44 -3.99
N ARG A 6 -15.86 16.32 -3.01
CA ARG A 6 -16.55 17.61 -2.92
C ARG A 6 -15.66 18.74 -3.44
N GLU A 7 -15.70 18.86 -4.76
CA GLU A 7 -15.66 20.11 -5.53
C GLU A 7 -14.34 20.90 -5.48
N VAL A 8 -13.51 20.72 -6.52
CA VAL A 8 -12.45 21.61 -7.04
C VAL A 8 -12.08 22.79 -6.11
N TRP A 9 -11.15 22.55 -5.19
CA TRP A 9 -10.62 23.59 -4.34
C TRP A 9 -9.58 24.39 -5.11
N THR A 10 -9.68 25.73 -5.10
CA THR A 10 -8.57 26.58 -5.57
C THR A 10 -7.54 26.73 -4.45
N GLY A 11 -6.25 26.93 -4.78
CA GLY A 11 -5.21 27.12 -3.76
C GLY A 11 -5.50 28.27 -2.78
N ALA A 12 -6.22 29.31 -3.23
CA ALA A 12 -6.68 30.39 -2.37
C ALA A 12 -7.74 29.94 -1.35
N GLN A 13 -8.63 29.03 -1.74
CA GLN A 13 -9.70 28.51 -0.90
C GLN A 13 -9.15 27.55 0.15
N LEU A 14 -8.20 26.68 -0.24
CA LEU A 14 -7.47 25.82 0.68
C LEU A 14 -6.68 26.65 1.70
N ARG A 15 -6.01 27.73 1.27
CA ARG A 15 -5.34 28.68 2.17
C ARG A 15 -6.28 29.22 3.24
N ARG A 16 -7.44 29.72 2.81
CA ARG A 16 -8.42 30.34 3.71
C ARG A 16 -8.96 29.33 4.73
N LEU A 17 -9.19 28.09 4.31
CA LEU A 17 -9.60 27.04 5.24
C LEU A 17 -8.52 26.67 6.25
N LEU A 18 -7.26 26.53 5.83
CA LEU A 18 -6.18 26.19 6.75
C LEU A 18 -5.98 27.31 7.78
N ALA A 19 -6.13 28.56 7.37
CA ALA A 19 -6.12 29.72 8.26
C ALA A 19 -7.29 29.70 9.26
N ASP A 20 -8.52 29.48 8.77
CA ASP A 20 -9.75 29.52 9.58
C ASP A 20 -9.88 28.34 10.54
N LYS A 21 -9.63 27.12 10.05
CA LYS A 21 -9.87 25.87 10.78
C LYS A 21 -8.68 25.42 11.61
N ALA A 22 -7.48 25.57 11.07
CA ALA A 22 -6.26 25.05 11.68
C ALA A 22 -5.31 26.15 12.19
N GLY A 23 -5.64 27.42 11.97
CA GLY A 23 -4.78 28.55 12.36
C GLY A 23 -3.43 28.55 11.65
N LEU A 24 -3.32 27.87 10.50
CA LEU A 24 -2.05 27.60 9.83
C LEU A 24 -1.95 28.42 8.54
N GLU A 25 -1.13 29.47 8.58
CA GLU A 25 -0.85 30.32 7.42
C GLU A 25 0.29 29.72 6.57
N LEU A 26 -0.04 29.26 5.37
CA LEU A 26 0.95 28.86 4.35
C LEU A 26 1.04 29.90 3.24
N SER A 27 2.24 29.99 2.64
CA SER A 27 2.44 30.79 1.44
C SER A 27 1.66 30.20 0.25
N SER A 28 1.23 31.07 -0.67
CA SER A 28 0.56 30.66 -1.91
C SER A 28 1.41 29.67 -2.72
N ALA A 29 2.73 29.87 -2.76
CA ALA A 29 3.65 28.95 -3.45
C ALA A 29 3.64 27.54 -2.83
N SER A 30 3.63 27.45 -1.50
CA SER A 30 3.59 26.16 -0.79
C SER A 30 2.28 25.44 -1.02
N ILE A 31 1.16 26.16 -1.01
CA ILE A 31 -0.16 25.57 -1.27
C ILE A 31 -0.27 25.11 -2.72
N SER A 32 0.16 25.93 -3.68
CA SER A 32 0.19 25.52 -5.09
C SER A 32 1.06 24.29 -5.28
N ALA A 33 2.26 24.24 -4.68
CA ALA A 33 3.13 23.07 -4.76
C ALA A 33 2.48 21.80 -4.17
N LEU A 34 1.79 21.91 -3.03
CA LEU A 34 1.06 20.78 -2.43
C LEU A 34 -0.08 20.26 -3.31
N MET A 35 -0.69 21.13 -4.11
CA MET A 35 -1.81 20.76 -5.00
C MET A 35 -1.34 20.23 -6.36
N THR A 36 -0.22 20.75 -6.88
CA THR A 36 0.28 20.39 -8.22
C THR A 36 1.33 19.28 -8.21
N GLN A 37 2.03 19.09 -7.09
CA GLN A 37 3.14 18.15 -6.98
C GLN A 37 3.05 17.33 -5.69
N GLN A 38 3.46 16.07 -5.76
CA GLN A 38 3.60 15.25 -4.56
C GLN A 38 4.81 15.73 -3.72
N PRO A 39 4.60 16.19 -2.48
CA PRO A 39 5.68 16.70 -1.65
C PRO A 39 6.55 15.55 -1.10
N SER A 40 7.87 15.67 -1.21
CA SER A 40 8.80 14.68 -0.62
C SER A 40 8.82 14.71 0.92
N GLN A 41 8.43 15.84 1.52
CA GLN A 41 8.36 16.01 2.97
C GLN A 41 7.23 16.97 3.32
N ILE A 42 6.44 16.62 4.34
CA ILE A 42 5.45 17.50 4.95
C ILE A 42 5.62 17.47 6.47
N LYS A 43 5.37 18.62 7.11
CA LYS A 43 5.35 18.68 8.59
C LYS A 43 4.08 18.01 9.10
N LEU A 44 4.20 17.30 10.21
CA LEU A 44 3.04 16.66 10.86
C LEU A 44 1.94 17.68 11.22
N ALA A 45 2.33 18.89 11.65
CA ALA A 45 1.40 19.99 11.89
C ALA A 45 0.62 20.39 10.62
N THR A 46 1.26 20.39 9.45
CA THR A 46 0.61 20.69 8.17
C THR A 46 -0.34 19.58 7.77
N LEU A 47 0.04 18.32 7.98
CA LEU A 47 -0.85 17.18 7.73
C LEU A 47 -2.08 17.21 8.65
N ALA A 48 -1.89 17.47 9.95
CA ALA A 48 -2.98 17.60 10.90
C ALA A 48 -3.91 18.77 10.53
N ALA A 49 -3.34 19.90 10.12
CA ALA A 49 -4.10 21.05 9.63
C ALA A 49 -4.95 20.72 8.39
N LEU A 50 -4.39 19.96 7.44
CA LEU A 50 -5.12 19.48 6.27
C LEU A 50 -6.26 18.54 6.66
N CYS A 51 -5.99 17.59 7.56
CA CYS A 51 -7.02 16.68 8.09
C CYS A 51 -8.16 17.45 8.77
N GLN A 52 -7.83 18.45 9.58
CA GLN A 52 -8.83 19.28 10.27
C GLN A 52 -9.59 20.21 9.32
N ALA A 53 -8.92 20.77 8.31
CA ALA A 53 -9.55 21.65 7.32
C ALA A 53 -10.51 20.90 6.40
N LEU A 54 -10.17 19.65 6.05
CA LEU A 54 -10.94 18.81 5.13
C LEU A 54 -11.89 17.83 5.83
N ASP A 55 -11.88 17.78 7.17
CA ASP A 55 -12.60 16.80 7.98
C ASP A 55 -12.26 15.33 7.59
N CYS A 56 -10.97 15.10 7.32
CA CYS A 56 -10.41 13.82 6.87
C CYS A 56 -9.51 13.19 7.94
N THR A 57 -9.17 11.92 7.73
CA THR A 57 -8.07 11.26 8.44
C THR A 57 -6.81 11.19 7.58
N ALA A 58 -5.65 10.99 8.21
CA ALA A 58 -4.37 10.87 7.51
C ALA A 58 -4.37 9.76 6.43
N ASN A 59 -5.11 8.67 6.67
CA ASN A 59 -5.23 7.55 5.74
C ASN A 59 -6.08 7.88 4.49
N ASP A 60 -6.89 8.94 4.54
CA ASP A 60 -7.64 9.42 3.37
C ASP A 60 -6.77 10.35 2.49
N LEU A 61 -5.70 10.94 3.07
CA LEU A 61 -4.76 11.81 2.36
C LEU A 61 -3.47 11.10 1.90
N LEU A 62 -3.01 10.13 2.68
CA LEU A 62 -1.76 9.39 2.44
C LEU A 62 -2.08 7.92 2.26
N GLU A 63 -1.77 7.38 1.08
CA GLU A 63 -1.69 5.94 0.87
C GLU A 63 -0.27 5.48 1.23
N LEU A 64 -0.17 4.60 2.24
CA LEU A 64 1.09 3.96 2.59
C LEU A 64 1.32 2.82 1.61
N ASP A 65 2.17 3.07 0.62
CA ASP A 65 2.63 2.02 -0.29
C ASP A 65 3.65 1.13 0.45
N THR A 66 3.15 0.09 1.10
CA THR A 66 3.99 -0.96 1.70
C THR A 66 4.46 -1.99 0.65
N THR A 67 4.19 -1.74 -0.64
CA THR A 67 4.71 -2.54 -1.76
C THR A 67 5.97 -1.92 -2.36
N THR A 68 6.77 -1.22 -1.54
CA THR A 68 8.21 -1.20 -1.76
C THR A 68 8.66 -2.66 -1.72
N ASP A 69 8.73 -3.26 -2.90
CA ASP A 69 9.28 -4.58 -3.19
C ASP A 69 10.72 -4.60 -2.70
N ILE A 70 10.89 -4.94 -1.43
CA ILE A 70 12.13 -5.54 -0.95
C ILE A 70 12.00 -7.03 -1.28
N GLY A 71 11.98 -7.33 -2.59
CA GLY A 71 12.00 -8.67 -3.18
C GLY A 71 10.90 -9.63 -2.76
N ASN A 72 9.78 -9.64 -3.47
CA ASN A 72 9.05 -10.88 -3.74
C ASN A 72 8.35 -10.83 -5.10
N GLY A 73 9.09 -11.14 -6.15
CA GLY A 73 8.48 -11.50 -7.43
C GLY A 73 7.72 -12.82 -7.29
N THR A 74 6.44 -12.84 -7.64
CA THR A 74 5.86 -13.76 -8.65
C THR A 74 4.44 -13.30 -9.01
N PRO A 75 4.09 -13.13 -10.31
CA PRO A 75 2.70 -12.95 -10.71
C PRO A 75 1.92 -14.26 -10.50
N SER A 76 0.88 -14.22 -9.67
CA SER A 76 -0.02 -15.36 -9.45
C SER A 76 -0.95 -15.53 -10.65
N THR A 77 -0.62 -16.47 -11.53
CA THR A 77 -1.57 -17.08 -12.47
C THR A 77 -2.44 -18.08 -11.70
N PRO A 78 -3.79 -18.08 -11.85
CA PRO A 78 -4.63 -19.04 -11.15
C PRO A 78 -4.38 -20.46 -11.68
N VAL A 79 -3.86 -21.33 -10.82
CA VAL A 79 -3.72 -22.75 -11.09
C VAL A 79 -5.10 -23.40 -11.10
N THR A 80 -5.55 -23.84 -12.27
CA THR A 80 -6.72 -24.72 -12.39
C THR A 80 -6.40 -26.05 -11.71
N GLN A 81 -7.11 -26.35 -10.63
CA GLN A 81 -7.06 -27.65 -9.96
C GLN A 81 -8.11 -28.53 -10.60
N GLU A 82 -7.69 -29.59 -11.31
CA GLU A 82 -8.59 -30.68 -11.69
C GLU A 82 -8.21 -32.00 -11.01
N PRO A 83 -9.23 -32.83 -10.68
CA PRO A 83 -9.14 -33.78 -9.58
C PRO A 83 -8.65 -35.18 -9.97
N LEU A 84 -8.11 -35.83 -8.93
CA LEU A 84 -7.60 -37.20 -8.80
C LEU A 84 -8.41 -38.29 -9.55
N ARG A 85 -7.73 -39.06 -10.42
CA ARG A 85 -8.16 -40.41 -10.81
C ARG A 85 -6.99 -41.42 -10.72
N ALA A 86 -7.27 -42.48 -9.98
CA ALA A 86 -6.39 -43.56 -9.56
C ALA A 86 -6.04 -44.59 -10.66
N ALA A 87 -4.86 -45.21 -10.56
CA ALA A 87 -4.55 -46.63 -10.81
C ALA A 87 -3.03 -46.85 -10.60
N ALA A 88 -2.62 -47.54 -9.52
CA ALA A 88 -2.32 -48.98 -9.48
C ALA A 88 -0.81 -49.25 -9.67
N GLY A 89 -0.19 -49.82 -8.63
CA GLY A 89 1.24 -50.12 -8.58
C GLY A 89 1.64 -51.40 -9.31
N GLN A 90 2.95 -51.57 -9.52
CA GLN A 90 3.56 -52.90 -9.56
C GLN A 90 5.07 -52.84 -9.25
N GLU A 91 5.43 -53.71 -8.31
CA GLU A 91 6.76 -54.06 -7.83
C GLU A 91 7.72 -54.51 -8.94
N ARG A 92 9.02 -54.23 -8.77
CA ARG A 92 10.03 -55.23 -9.13
C ARG A 92 11.28 -55.20 -8.27
N SER A 93 11.29 -56.16 -7.37
CA SER A 93 12.38 -56.67 -6.54
C SER A 93 13.68 -56.92 -7.31
N ARG A 94 14.80 -56.43 -6.77
CA ARG A 94 16.13 -57.07 -6.83
C ARG A 94 16.96 -56.53 -5.65
N ALA A 95 16.85 -57.17 -4.50
CA ALA A 95 17.70 -58.28 -4.08
C ALA A 95 19.14 -57.85 -3.75
N ALA A 96 19.35 -57.69 -2.44
CA ALA A 96 20.53 -58.14 -1.71
C ALA A 96 21.92 -57.67 -2.17
N ARG A 97 22.45 -56.68 -1.44
CA ARG A 97 23.71 -56.76 -0.68
C ARG A 97 24.12 -55.35 -0.23
N ASN A 98 24.00 -55.05 1.06
CA ASN A 98 25.17 -54.90 1.94
C ASN A 98 24.70 -54.41 3.31
N THR A 99 24.76 -55.27 4.32
CA THR A 99 24.75 -54.85 5.73
C THR A 99 26.17 -54.98 6.23
N PRO A 100 26.66 -53.99 6.99
CA PRO A 100 27.44 -54.31 8.19
C PRO A 100 26.68 -53.92 9.47
N PRO A 101 26.86 -54.67 10.57
CA PRO A 101 26.11 -54.51 11.81
C PRO A 101 26.59 -53.31 12.66
N PRO A 102 25.82 -52.88 13.68
CA PRO A 102 26.25 -51.83 14.62
C PRO A 102 27.03 -52.40 15.81
N PHE A 103 28.21 -51.84 16.09
CA PHE A 103 28.74 -51.29 17.37
C PHE A 103 30.22 -50.93 17.19
#